data_AF-A0A1Z4LN86-F1
#
_entry.id   AF-A0A1Z4LN86-F1
#
_cell.length_a   1.000
_cell.length_b   1.000
_cell.length_c   1.000
_cell.angle_alpha   90.00
_cell.angle_beta   90.00
_cell.angle_gamma   90.00
#
_symmetry.space_group_name_H-M   'P 1'
#
loop_
_entity.id
_entity.type
_entity.pdbx_description
1 polymer ?
#
loop_
_entity_poly.entity_id
_entity_poly.type
_entity_poly.pdbx_seq_one_letter_code
_entity_poly.pdbx_strand_id
1 'polypeptide(L)'
;MNLEEFKKSIQTLEKCPASLPLSLQGLWYDKKYGWDEAHEFIGDASDSDTAWVHAYLHRREGDLNNARYWYNRSGKSESNLSLDEEWNQIAAKLLTKIK
;
A
#
# COMPACT_ATOMS: atom_id res chain seq x y z
N MET A 1 -3.90 9.33 12.93
CA MET A 1 -2.70 9.55 12.11
C MET A 1 -3.14 10.10 10.76
N ASN A 2 -2.65 11.28 10.37
CA ASN A 2 -2.89 11.84 9.04
C ASN A 2 -1.78 11.44 8.05
N LEU A 3 -1.94 11.80 6.77
CA LEU A 3 -0.99 11.41 5.71
C LEU A 3 0.42 11.93 5.94
N GLU A 4 0.57 13.16 6.44
CA GLU A 4 1.88 13.77 6.69
C GLU A 4 2.58 13.13 7.89
N GLU A 5 1.84 12.80 8.94
CA GLU A 5 2.34 12.01 10.07
C GLU A 5 2.77 10.61 9.63
N PHE A 6 1.99 9.97 8.76
CA PHE A 6 2.32 8.65 8.22
C PHE A 6 3.61 8.70 7.38
N LYS A 7 3.74 9.65 6.46
CA LYS A 7 4.97 9.87 5.67
C LYS A 7 6.18 10.17 6.55
N LYS A 8 6.00 11.02 7.57
CA LYS A 8 7.05 11.33 8.54
C LYS A 8 7.50 10.06 9.26
N SER A 9 6.56 9.21 9.66
CA SER A 9 6.88 7.94 10.34
C SER A 9 7.78 7.03 9.50
N ILE A 10 7.59 6.99 8.17
CA ILE A 10 8.43 6.21 7.24
C ILE A 10 9.87 6.73 7.28
N GLN A 11 10.05 8.04 7.33
CA GLN A 11 11.37 8.65 7.34
C GLN A 11 12.06 8.47 8.70
N THR A 12 11.33 8.65 9.80
CA THR A 12 11.92 8.77 11.15
C THR A 12 11.98 7.47 11.93
N LEU A 13 11.11 6.49 11.66
CA LEU A 13 11.08 5.23 12.40
C LEU A 13 11.92 4.16 11.70
N GLU A 14 12.56 3.30 12.49
CA GLU A 14 13.25 2.12 11.99
C GLU A 14 12.30 0.95 11.68
N LYS A 15 11.12 0.90 12.32
CA LYS A 15 10.13 -0.16 12.13
C LYS A 15 8.73 0.43 12.01
N CYS A 16 7.90 -0.22 11.19
CA CYS A 16 6.49 0.16 11.04
C CYS A 16 5.75 -0.01 12.39
N PRO A 17 4.90 0.95 12.80
CA PRO A 17 4.04 0.76 13.96
C PRO A 17 3.10 -0.44 13.76
N ALA A 18 3.20 -1.44 14.64
CA ALA A 18 2.39 -2.66 14.57
C ALA A 18 0.89 -2.43 14.80
N SER A 19 0.50 -1.26 15.32
CA SER A 19 -0.91 -0.86 15.47
C SER A 19 -1.58 -0.47 14.16
N LEU A 20 -0.81 -0.25 13.08
CA LEU A 20 -1.39 0.05 11.77
C LEU A 20 -1.99 -1.22 11.15
N PRO A 21 -3.11 -1.11 10.40
CA PRO A 21 -3.62 -2.22 9.59
C PRO A 21 -2.57 -2.71 8.58
N LEU A 22 -2.60 -4.01 8.27
CA LEU A 22 -1.61 -4.66 7.39
C LEU A 22 -1.46 -3.95 6.03
N SER A 23 -2.54 -3.42 5.47
CA SER A 23 -2.51 -2.64 4.22
C SER A 23 -1.65 -1.37 4.34
N LEU A 24 -1.75 -0.63 5.43
CA LEU A 24 -0.91 0.54 5.67
C LEU A 24 0.53 0.14 6.02
N GLN A 25 0.73 -1.01 6.67
CA GLN A 25 2.09 -1.53 6.86
C GLN A 25 2.75 -1.83 5.51
N GLY A 26 2.05 -2.47 4.56
CA GLY A 26 2.57 -2.69 3.20
C GLY A 26 3.02 -1.41 2.50
N LEU A 27 2.20 -0.35 2.54
CA LEU A 27 2.58 0.95 1.97
C LEU A 27 3.77 1.61 2.70
N TRP A 28 3.88 1.40 4.00
CA TRP A 28 5.02 1.87 4.79
C TRP A 28 6.32 1.18 4.37
N TYR A 29 6.28 -0.15 4.24
CA TYR A 29 7.42 -0.96 3.78
C TYR A 29 7.83 -0.60 2.35
N ASP A 30 6.87 -0.33 1.46
CA ASP A 30 7.14 0.05 0.06
C ASP A 30 8.00 1.31 -0.07
N LYS A 31 7.77 2.28 0.81
CA LYS A 31 8.55 3.53 0.83
C LYS A 31 9.82 3.42 1.65
N LYS A 32 9.88 2.52 2.64
CA LYS A 32 11.05 2.36 3.50
C LYS A 32 12.12 1.47 2.85
N TYR A 33 11.71 0.35 2.28
CA TYR A 33 12.59 -0.73 1.87
C TYR A 33 12.45 -1.08 0.40
N GLY A 34 11.24 -1.01 -0.14
CA GLY A 34 11.00 -1.35 -1.54
C GLY A 34 9.70 -2.12 -1.71
N TRP A 35 9.27 -2.25 -2.96
CA TRP A 35 8.02 -2.94 -3.28
C TRP A 35 8.11 -4.44 -3.02
N ASP A 36 9.29 -5.03 -3.17
CA ASP A 36 9.53 -6.47 -2.99
C ASP A 36 9.41 -6.83 -1.50
N GLU A 37 10.11 -6.08 -0.64
CA GLU A 37 9.99 -6.23 0.82
C GLU A 37 8.57 -5.96 1.32
N ALA A 38 7.86 -5.02 0.70
CA ALA A 38 6.46 -4.77 1.02
C ALA A 38 5.56 -5.94 0.64
N HIS A 39 5.80 -6.55 -0.52
CA HIS A 39 5.04 -7.69 -1.04
C HIS A 39 5.26 -8.93 -0.17
N GLU A 40 6.52 -9.24 0.17
CA GLU A 40 6.85 -10.32 1.11
C GLU A 40 6.20 -10.08 2.48
N PHE A 41 6.24 -8.84 2.97
CA PHE A 41 5.69 -8.50 4.29
C PHE A 41 4.17 -8.69 4.38
N ILE A 42 3.41 -8.26 3.37
CA ILE A 42 1.94 -8.42 3.38
C ILE A 42 1.51 -9.84 3.00
N GLY A 43 2.38 -10.60 2.32
CA GLY A 43 2.18 -12.01 2.00
C GLY A 43 0.91 -12.27 1.19
N ASP A 44 0.15 -13.30 1.55
CA ASP A 44 -1.07 -13.71 0.83
C ASP A 44 -2.35 -12.98 1.31
N ALA A 45 -2.21 -11.91 2.09
CA ALA A 45 -3.34 -11.16 2.60
C ALA A 45 -4.16 -10.54 1.45
N SER A 46 -5.47 -10.73 1.49
CA SER A 46 -6.31 -10.46 0.32
C SER A 46 -7.69 -9.92 0.64
N ASP A 47 -7.85 -9.30 1.81
CA ASP A 47 -9.00 -8.44 2.07
C ASP A 47 -9.01 -7.24 1.10
N SER A 48 -10.13 -6.53 0.99
CA SER A 48 -10.28 -5.45 0.00
C SER A 48 -9.20 -4.37 0.09
N ASP A 49 -8.68 -4.06 1.28
CA ASP A 49 -7.67 -3.02 1.45
C ASP A 49 -6.26 -3.54 1.15
N THR A 50 -5.90 -4.74 1.61
CA THR A 50 -4.61 -5.37 1.27
C THR A 50 -4.52 -5.72 -0.21
N ALA A 51 -5.62 -6.19 -0.82
CA ALA A 51 -5.70 -6.41 -2.26
C ALA A 51 -5.47 -5.11 -3.07
N TRP A 52 -5.93 -3.96 -2.59
CA TRP A 52 -5.66 -2.68 -3.26
C TRP A 52 -4.17 -2.33 -3.20
N VAL A 53 -3.52 -2.60 -2.07
CA VAL A 53 -2.08 -2.41 -1.90
C VAL A 53 -1.29 -3.38 -2.80
N HIS A 54 -1.66 -4.66 -2.88
CA HIS A 54 -1.06 -5.59 -3.85
C HIS A 54 -1.19 -5.10 -5.29
N ALA A 55 -2.33 -4.54 -5.67
CA ALA A 55 -2.53 -4.01 -7.01
C ALA A 55 -1.52 -2.90 -7.35
N TYR A 56 -1.32 -1.97 -6.42
CA TYR A 56 -0.30 -0.93 -6.53
C TYR A 56 1.13 -1.50 -6.53
N LEU A 57 1.45 -2.47 -5.68
CA LEU A 57 2.79 -3.07 -5.63
C LEU A 57 3.14 -3.77 -6.95
N HIS A 58 2.22 -4.53 -7.54
CA HIS A 58 2.43 -5.14 -8.84
C HIS A 58 2.51 -4.10 -9.98
N ARG A 59 1.81 -2.96 -9.89
CA ARG A 59 2.06 -1.83 -10.82
C ARG A 59 3.47 -1.30 -10.70
N ARG A 60 4.00 -1.20 -9.47
CA ARG A 60 5.37 -0.71 -9.21
C ARG A 60 6.44 -1.71 -9.65
N GLU A 61 6.18 -3.00 -9.51
CA GLU A 61 6.98 -4.10 -10.05
C GLU A 61 7.01 -4.09 -11.59
N GLY A 62 5.90 -3.69 -12.22
CA GLY A 62 5.71 -3.74 -13.67
C GLY A 62 4.88 -4.95 -14.14
N ASP A 63 4.38 -5.78 -13.23
CA ASP A 63 3.46 -6.88 -13.53
C ASP A 63 2.02 -6.37 -13.61
N LEU A 64 1.69 -5.78 -14.76
CA LEU A 64 0.38 -5.18 -14.99
C LEU A 64 -0.77 -6.22 -15.03
N ASN A 65 -0.47 -7.48 -15.35
CA ASN A 65 -1.48 -8.53 -15.39
C ASN A 65 -1.90 -8.93 -13.98
N ASN A 66 -0.94 -9.13 -13.07
CA ASN A 66 -1.25 -9.36 -11.67
C ASN A 66 -1.82 -8.12 -10.99
N ALA A 67 -1.34 -6.92 -11.33
CA ALA A 67 -1.94 -5.68 -10.82
C ALA A 67 -3.45 -5.63 -11.11
N ARG A 68 -3.87 -5.92 -12.36
CA ARG A 68 -5.29 -5.98 -12.74
C ARG A 68 -6.07 -7.02 -11.94
N TYR A 69 -5.50 -8.21 -11.74
CA TYR A 69 -6.12 -9.25 -10.90
C TYR A 69 -6.41 -8.72 -9.49
N TRP A 70 -5.45 -8.03 -8.88
CA TRP A 70 -5.58 -7.49 -7.53
C TRP A 70 -6.50 -6.26 -7.45
N TYR A 71 -6.53 -5.40 -8.47
CA TYR A 71 -7.53 -4.33 -8.57
C TYR A 71 -8.95 -4.90 -8.55
N ASN A 72 -9.21 -5.92 -9.38
CA ASN A 72 -10.51 -6.59 -9.41
C ASN A 72 -10.87 -7.19 -8.05
N ARG A 73 -9.90 -7.83 -7.37
CA ARG A 73 -10.09 -8.41 -6.04
C ARG A 73 -10.36 -7.36 -4.95
N SER A 74 -9.73 -6.20 -5.07
CA SER A 74 -9.93 -5.06 -4.16
C SER A 74 -11.28 -4.35 -4.36
N GLY A 75 -11.94 -4.57 -5.50
CA GLY A 75 -13.11 -3.81 -5.92
C GLY A 75 -12.81 -2.37 -6.35
N LYS A 76 -11.55 -2.09 -6.74
CA LYS A 76 -11.09 -0.79 -7.25
C LYS A 76 -10.82 -0.88 -8.74
N SER A 77 -11.06 0.21 -9.45
CA SER A 77 -10.61 0.34 -10.84
C SER A 77 -9.08 0.49 -10.89
N GLU A 78 -8.47 0.02 -11.98
CA GLU A 78 -7.07 0.29 -12.29
C GLU A 78 -6.80 1.80 -12.26
N SER A 79 -5.71 2.20 -11.59
CA SER A 79 -5.34 3.60 -11.48
C SER A 79 -4.58 4.08 -12.71
N ASN A 80 -4.94 5.27 -13.20
CA ASN A 80 -4.22 5.98 -14.26
C ASN A 80 -3.25 7.04 -13.71
N LEU A 81 -3.13 7.14 -12.38
CA LEU A 81 -2.21 8.06 -11.73
C LEU A 81 -0.76 7.55 -11.83
N SER A 82 0.19 8.45 -11.60
CA SER A 82 1.57 8.04 -11.33
C SER A 82 1.63 7.17 -10.07
N LEU A 83 2.69 6.37 -9.93
CA LEU A 83 2.87 5.48 -8.77
C LEU A 83 2.85 6.27 -7.45
N ASP A 84 3.47 7.44 -7.40
CA ASP A 84 3.50 8.27 -6.20
C ASP A 84 2.14 8.88 -5.86
N GLU A 85 1.39 9.34 -6.86
CA GLU A 85 0.04 9.85 -6.66
C GLU A 85 -0.93 8.76 -6.22
N GLU A 86 -0.84 7.57 -6.82
CA GLU A 86 -1.61 6.42 -6.38
C GLU A 86 -1.27 6.03 -4.95
N TRP A 87 0.01 5.89 -4.61
CA TRP A 87 0.44 5.56 -3.25
C TRP A 87 -0.17 6.54 -2.23
N ASN A 88 -0.12 7.85 -2.54
CA ASN A 88 -0.72 8.88 -1.70
C ASN A 88 -2.24 8.73 -1.58
N GLN A 89 -2.92 8.42 -2.68
CA GLN A 89 -4.37 8.20 -2.69
C GLN A 89 -4.77 7.00 -1.82
N ILE A 90 -4.07 5.87 -1.96
CA ILE A 90 -4.33 4.67 -1.17
C ILE A 90 -4.07 4.95 0.30
N ALA A 91 -2.89 5.49 0.64
CA ALA A 91 -2.52 5.82 2.02
C ALA A 91 -3.55 6.76 2.66
N ALA A 92 -3.89 7.86 1.99
CA ALA A 92 -4.88 8.81 2.49
C ALA A 92 -6.23 8.15 2.74
N LYS A 93 -6.70 7.30 1.81
CA LYS A 93 -7.99 6.61 1.95
C LYS A 93 -7.99 5.61 3.10
N LEU A 94 -6.93 4.82 3.24
CA LEU A 94 -6.82 3.81 4.31
C LEU A 94 -6.67 4.46 5.69
N LEU A 95 -5.96 5.59 5.80
CA LEU A 95 -5.82 6.33 7.06
C LEU A 95 -7.18 6.82 7.60
N THR A 96 -8.15 7.13 6.73
CA THR A 96 -9.52 7.49 7.18
C THR A 96 -10.28 6.35 7.86
N LYS A 97 -9.80 5.10 7.73
CA LYS A 97 -10.42 3.92 8.33
C LYS A 97 -9.87 3.60 9.73
N ILE A 98 -8.74 4.20 10.11
CA ILE A 98 -8.18 4.05 11.45
C ILE A 98 -8.90 5.03 12.37
N LYS A 99 -9.53 4.51 13.42
CA LYS A 99 -10.15 5.31 14.48
C LYS A 99 -9.12 5.70 15.55
#